data_AF-A0A075EE97-F1
#
_entry.id   AF-A0A075EE97-F1
#
_cell.length_a   1.000
_cell.length_b   1.000
_cell.length_c   1.000
_cell.angle_alpha   90.00
_cell.angle_beta   90.00
_cell.angle_gamma   90.00
#
_symmetry.space_group_name_H-M   'P 1'
#
loop_
_entity.id
_entity.type
_entity.pdbx_description
1 polymer ?
#
loop_
_entity_poly.entity_id
_entity_poly.type
_entity_poly.pdbx_seq_one_letter_code
_entity_poly.pdbx_strand_id
1 'polypeptide(L)'
;IFCQSMCVAILVNYFYVFSFYGSCLVFAGQLEQNRYHSVFCCKIPSVEYLDRQPTWFKTMMSDGHDLSTHHDSVPYQNHFIQHFLREHYTEWITNTYVKPFVVILYLIYASFSFMGCLQISDGSNIVNLLASNSPSVSYALTQQKYFSNYSPVIGFYIYEPLEYWNSTVQEHLKTLSHGFNKISWMDNFFHYLRVVNVSASTKSDFINILKGSFLRSPEYQHFTEDIIFTKNRETDEYDIIASRMYLVARTTEKKREEVVELLEKLRPLMLINSIKFIAFNPTFVFMDRYSSSVISPILTSGFSVLTILILTFFLVINPLGNFWLILTVTSVELGVLGLMTLWNVGMDSISILCLIYTLNFAMDHCAPHLYTFVLATEHTRTQCIKLALEEHGAAILQNTSC
;
A
#
# COMPACT_ATOMS: atom_id res chain seq x y z
N ILE A 1 3.17 9.89 5.80
CA ILE A 1 3.43 11.00 4.84
C ILE A 1 2.35 11.07 3.77
N PHE A 2 2.17 10.08 2.89
CA PHE A 2 1.13 10.14 1.84
C PHE A 2 -0.27 10.41 2.41
N CYS A 3 -0.76 9.57 3.34
CA CYS A 3 -2.10 9.76 3.91
C CYS A 3 -2.26 11.09 4.66
N GLN A 4 -1.21 11.57 5.33
CA GLN A 4 -1.21 12.88 5.99
C GLN A 4 -1.32 14.02 4.97
N SER A 5 -0.56 13.94 3.87
CA SER A 5 -0.58 14.95 2.80
C SER A 5 -1.93 14.96 2.09
N MET A 6 -2.50 13.78 1.81
CA MET A 6 -3.84 13.66 1.23
C MET A 6 -4.92 14.20 2.16
N CYS A 7 -4.84 13.92 3.48
CA CYS A 7 -5.77 14.48 4.45
C CYS A 7 -5.74 16.02 4.46
N VAL A 8 -4.55 16.61 4.51
CA VAL A 8 -4.39 18.08 4.42
C VAL A 8 -4.92 18.62 3.09
N ALA A 9 -4.60 17.96 1.98
CA ALA A 9 -5.07 18.37 0.66
C ALA A 9 -6.61 18.32 0.56
N ILE A 10 -7.25 17.26 1.06
CA ILE A 10 -8.71 17.12 1.07
C ILE A 10 -9.35 18.20 1.94
N LEU A 11 -8.80 18.48 3.14
CA LEU A 11 -9.30 19.53 4.02
C LEU A 11 -9.19 20.92 3.38
N VAL A 12 -8.04 21.23 2.79
CA VAL A 12 -7.83 22.50 2.08
C VAL A 12 -8.78 22.60 0.89
N ASN A 13 -8.95 21.52 0.12
CA ASN A 13 -9.88 21.49 -1.01
C ASN A 13 -11.32 21.70 -0.56
N TYR A 14 -11.75 21.08 0.55
CA TYR A 14 -13.08 21.27 1.11
C TYR A 14 -13.35 22.74 1.45
N PHE A 15 -12.43 23.40 2.15
CA PHE A 15 -12.57 24.83 2.45
C PHE A 15 -12.50 25.70 1.19
N TYR A 16 -11.66 25.35 0.23
CA TYR A 16 -11.56 26.06 -1.05
C TYR A 16 -12.87 26.00 -1.85
N VAL A 17 -13.46 24.80 -1.96
CA VAL A 17 -14.74 24.59 -2.66
C VAL A 17 -15.87 25.36 -1.96
N PHE A 18 -15.95 25.27 -0.64
CA PHE A 18 -17.02 25.93 0.12
C PHE A 18 -16.92 27.46 0.09
N SER A 19 -15.71 28.01 0.21
CA SER A 19 -15.50 29.46 0.32
C SER A 19 -15.30 30.12 -1.04
N PHE A 20 -14.13 29.91 -1.65
CA PHE A 20 -13.73 30.61 -2.87
C PHE A 20 -14.59 30.19 -4.06
N TYR A 21 -14.70 28.89 -4.34
CA TYR A 21 -15.49 28.41 -5.46
C TYR A 21 -16.99 28.70 -5.27
N GLY A 22 -17.52 28.49 -4.07
CA GLY A 22 -18.88 28.90 -3.71
C GLY A 22 -19.15 30.39 -3.96
N SER A 23 -18.21 31.26 -3.60
CA SER A 23 -18.32 32.71 -3.88
C SER A 23 -18.31 33.01 -5.37
N CYS A 24 -17.46 32.33 -6.14
CA CYS A 24 -17.44 32.45 -7.61
C CYS A 24 -18.76 31.99 -8.23
N LEU A 25 -19.36 30.90 -7.74
CA LEU A 25 -20.68 30.43 -8.22
C LEU A 25 -21.79 31.45 -7.95
N VAL A 26 -21.82 32.05 -6.75
CA VAL A 26 -22.79 33.10 -6.42
C VAL A 26 -22.58 34.33 -7.32
N PHE A 27 -21.34 34.74 -7.53
CA PHE A 27 -21.02 35.85 -8.43
C PHE A 27 -21.42 35.56 -9.89
N ALA A 28 -21.14 34.35 -10.38
CA ALA A 28 -21.56 33.92 -11.72
C ALA A 28 -23.09 33.90 -11.85
N GLY A 29 -23.81 33.39 -10.84
CA GLY A 29 -25.27 33.42 -10.82
C GLY A 29 -25.85 34.84 -10.82
N GLN A 30 -25.19 35.78 -10.15
CA GLN A 30 -25.58 37.21 -10.21
C GLN A 30 -25.33 37.84 -11.58
N LEU A 31 -24.25 37.45 -12.27
CA LEU A 31 -23.99 37.89 -13.63
C LEU A 31 -25.05 37.34 -14.60
N GLU A 32 -25.38 36.06 -14.49
CA GLU A 32 -26.42 35.39 -15.29
C GLU A 32 -27.80 36.02 -15.07
N GLN A 33 -28.21 36.24 -13.80
CA GLN A 33 -29.47 36.90 -13.48
C GLN A 33 -29.59 38.32 -14.08
N ASN A 34 -28.46 39.03 -14.15
CA ASN A 34 -28.41 40.38 -14.73
C ASN A 34 -28.15 40.38 -16.25
N ARG A 35 -28.16 39.21 -16.89
CA ARG A 35 -27.89 38.99 -18.33
C ARG A 35 -26.54 39.51 -18.77
N TYR A 36 -25.49 39.24 -17.99
CA TYR A 36 -24.11 39.46 -18.40
C TYR A 36 -23.52 38.19 -19.00
N HIS A 37 -22.72 38.35 -20.06
CA HIS A 37 -22.01 37.24 -20.67
C HIS A 37 -20.96 36.67 -19.70
N SER A 38 -20.90 35.35 -19.54
CA SER A 38 -20.05 34.64 -18.57
C SER A 38 -18.54 34.93 -18.68
N VAL A 39 -18.00 34.98 -19.91
CA VAL A 39 -16.57 35.25 -20.16
C VAL A 39 -16.24 36.75 -20.23
N PHE A 40 -17.04 37.55 -20.95
CA PHE A 40 -16.71 38.96 -21.22
C PHE A 40 -17.26 39.93 -20.17
N CYS A 41 -18.13 39.48 -19.26
CA CYS A 41 -18.81 40.32 -18.26
C CYS A 41 -19.51 41.55 -18.86
N CYS A 42 -19.88 41.47 -20.15
CA CYS A 42 -20.60 42.51 -20.88
C CYS A 42 -22.09 42.20 -20.86
N LYS A 43 -22.92 43.24 -20.74
CA LYS A 43 -24.37 43.05 -20.75
C LYS A 43 -24.82 42.54 -22.11
N ILE A 44 -25.56 41.44 -22.11
CA ILE A 44 -26.11 40.82 -23.30
C ILE A 44 -27.14 41.79 -23.93
N PRO A 45 -27.01 42.13 -25.22
CA PRO A 45 -27.98 42.99 -25.91
C PRO A 45 -29.39 42.39 -25.91
N SER A 46 -30.42 43.22 -26.13
CA SER A 46 -31.79 42.74 -26.26
C SER A 46 -31.95 41.76 -27.45
N VAL A 47 -32.91 40.84 -27.32
CA VAL A 47 -33.19 39.78 -28.32
C VAL A 47 -33.40 40.35 -29.73
N GLU A 48 -34.09 41.49 -29.83
CA GLU A 48 -34.33 42.20 -31.10
C GLU A 48 -33.05 42.70 -31.79
N TYR A 49 -32.00 42.99 -31.03
CA TYR A 49 -30.70 43.38 -31.57
C TYR A 49 -29.90 42.15 -32.01
N LEU A 50 -29.97 41.06 -31.26
CA LEU A 50 -29.31 39.78 -31.55
C LEU A 50 -29.83 39.12 -32.83
N ASP A 51 -31.13 39.24 -33.12
CA ASP A 51 -31.73 38.69 -34.35
C ASP A 51 -31.27 39.39 -35.64
N ARG A 52 -30.72 40.60 -35.55
CA ARG A 52 -30.17 41.35 -36.69
C ARG A 52 -28.69 41.10 -36.95
N GLN A 53 -28.02 40.36 -36.06
CA GLN A 53 -26.58 40.12 -36.11
C GLN A 53 -26.25 38.79 -36.79
N PRO A 54 -25.02 38.61 -37.31
CA PRO A 54 -24.60 37.36 -37.92
C PRO A 54 -24.62 36.21 -36.90
N THR A 55 -24.84 34.99 -37.40
CA THR A 55 -25.03 33.78 -36.60
C THR A 55 -23.93 33.53 -35.57
N TRP A 56 -22.66 33.80 -35.90
CA TRP A 56 -21.54 33.65 -34.96
C TRP A 56 -21.64 34.56 -33.73
N PHE A 57 -22.10 35.81 -33.91
CA PHE A 57 -22.28 36.77 -32.83
C PHE A 57 -23.49 36.41 -31.96
N LYS A 58 -24.54 35.91 -32.60
CA LYS A 58 -25.74 35.38 -31.91
C LYS A 58 -25.41 34.15 -31.07
N THR A 59 -24.61 33.20 -31.58
CA THR A 59 -24.18 32.01 -30.81
C THR A 59 -23.27 32.40 -29.64
N MET A 60 -22.40 33.40 -29.83
CA MET A 60 -21.48 33.89 -28.80
C MET A 60 -22.21 34.67 -27.69
N MET A 61 -23.17 35.52 -28.03
CA MET A 61 -23.90 36.37 -27.09
C MET A 61 -25.30 35.82 -26.73
N SER A 62 -25.54 34.54 -26.99
CA SER A 62 -26.78 33.86 -26.62
C SER A 62 -26.84 33.62 -25.11
N ASP A 63 -27.98 33.94 -24.52
CA ASP A 63 -28.26 33.78 -23.09
C ASP A 63 -28.86 32.40 -22.76
N GLY A 64 -28.94 31.47 -23.74
CA GLY A 64 -29.52 30.13 -23.56
C GLY A 64 -31.03 30.08 -23.26
N HIS A 65 -31.66 31.21 -22.93
CA HIS A 65 -33.10 31.36 -22.77
C HIS A 65 -33.82 31.40 -24.13
N ASP A 66 -34.33 30.25 -24.57
CA ASP A 66 -35.40 30.22 -25.56
C ASP A 66 -36.69 30.73 -24.92
N LEU A 67 -37.26 31.80 -25.47
CA LEU A 67 -38.53 32.37 -25.03
C LEU A 67 -39.70 31.52 -25.56
N SER A 68 -39.77 30.24 -25.18
CA SER A 68 -40.99 29.45 -25.40
C SER A 68 -42.02 29.85 -24.36
N THR A 69 -42.91 30.76 -24.74
CA THR A 69 -44.18 30.99 -24.06
C THR A 69 -44.99 29.70 -24.09
N HIS A 70 -44.99 28.94 -22.99
CA HIS A 70 -46.06 28.10 -22.41
C HIS A 70 -45.46 26.91 -21.63
N HIS A 71 -45.69 26.92 -20.31
CA HIS A 71 -45.57 25.83 -19.32
C HIS A 71 -44.22 25.11 -19.12
N ASP A 72 -43.61 25.36 -17.96
CA ASP A 72 -42.95 24.39 -17.08
C ASP A 72 -41.89 23.42 -17.66
N SER A 73 -41.05 23.85 -18.59
CA SER A 73 -39.83 23.09 -18.92
C SER A 73 -38.65 23.63 -18.12
N VAL A 74 -38.28 22.93 -17.04
CA VAL A 74 -37.07 23.21 -16.25
C VAL A 74 -35.85 23.22 -17.18
N PRO A 75 -35.03 24.30 -17.22
CA PRO A 75 -33.95 24.49 -18.22
C PRO A 75 -32.85 23.41 -18.18
N TYR A 76 -32.77 22.62 -17.11
CA TYR A 76 -31.85 21.48 -16.97
C TYR A 76 -32.15 20.28 -17.89
N GLN A 77 -33.28 20.26 -18.61
CA GLN A 77 -33.71 19.08 -19.37
C GLN A 77 -32.99 18.81 -20.70
N ASN A 78 -32.10 19.72 -21.16
CA ASN A 78 -31.53 19.65 -22.51
C ASN A 78 -30.12 19.03 -22.60
N HIS A 79 -29.52 18.59 -21.49
CA HIS A 79 -28.23 17.91 -21.54
C HIS A 79 -28.39 16.46 -22.05
N PHE A 80 -27.71 16.11 -23.14
CA PHE A 80 -27.76 14.78 -23.76
C PHE A 80 -27.55 13.63 -22.76
N ILE A 81 -26.57 13.77 -21.85
CA ILE A 81 -26.25 12.75 -20.84
C ILE A 81 -27.42 12.54 -19.87
N GLN A 82 -28.04 13.62 -19.40
CA GLN A 82 -29.18 13.56 -18.49
C GLN A 82 -30.41 12.97 -19.17
N HIS A 83 -30.67 13.36 -20.43
CA HIS A 83 -31.75 12.79 -21.25
C HIS A 83 -31.54 11.29 -21.49
N PHE A 84 -30.34 10.87 -21.89
CA PHE A 84 -29.99 9.46 -22.10
C PHE A 84 -30.18 8.65 -20.81
N LEU A 85 -29.71 9.18 -19.67
CA LEU A 85 -29.84 8.51 -18.38
C LEU A 85 -31.30 8.34 -17.98
N ARG A 86 -32.09 9.42 -18.08
CA ARG A 86 -33.50 9.44 -17.71
C ARG A 86 -34.32 8.50 -18.58
N GLU A 87 -34.21 8.62 -19.89
CA GLU A 87 -35.15 8.00 -20.81
C GLU A 87 -34.73 6.60 -21.27
N HIS A 88 -33.43 6.31 -21.35
CA HIS A 88 -32.96 5.02 -21.87
C HIS A 88 -32.39 4.14 -20.75
N TYR A 89 -31.38 4.63 -20.03
CA TYR A 89 -30.67 3.80 -19.06
C TYR A 89 -31.53 3.44 -17.85
N THR A 90 -32.27 4.41 -17.30
CA THR A 90 -33.13 4.21 -16.13
C THR A 90 -34.27 3.24 -16.42
N GLU A 91 -34.91 3.34 -17.59
CA GLU A 91 -35.97 2.41 -17.98
C GLU A 91 -35.44 0.99 -18.22
N TRP A 92 -34.25 0.88 -18.81
CA TRP A 92 -33.58 -0.39 -19.03
C TRP A 92 -33.20 -1.09 -17.72
N ILE A 93 -32.53 -0.39 -16.79
CA ILE A 93 -32.05 -0.99 -15.53
C ILE A 93 -33.19 -1.35 -14.57
N THR A 94 -34.31 -0.62 -14.64
CA THR A 94 -35.49 -0.88 -13.79
C THR A 94 -36.42 -1.96 -14.34
N ASN A 95 -36.20 -2.42 -15.57
CA ASN A 95 -36.99 -3.46 -16.22
C ASN A 95 -36.89 -4.81 -15.47
N THR A 96 -38.04 -5.44 -15.22
CA THR A 96 -38.16 -6.72 -14.51
C THR A 96 -37.33 -7.84 -15.12
N TYR A 97 -37.14 -7.85 -16.45
CA TYR A 97 -36.34 -8.87 -17.14
C TYR A 97 -34.83 -8.62 -17.05
N VAL A 98 -34.41 -7.36 -16.88
CA VAL A 98 -32.99 -6.98 -16.82
C VAL A 98 -32.41 -7.19 -15.41
N LYS A 99 -33.22 -7.00 -14.37
CA LYS A 99 -32.83 -7.24 -12.97
C LYS A 99 -32.14 -8.59 -12.71
N PRO A 100 -32.69 -9.75 -13.10
CA PRO A 100 -32.02 -11.04 -12.88
C PRO A 100 -30.69 -11.14 -13.64
N PHE A 101 -30.60 -10.56 -14.84
CA PHE A 101 -29.35 -10.54 -15.62
C PHE A 101 -28.26 -9.74 -14.89
N VAL A 102 -28.58 -8.57 -14.34
CA VAL A 102 -27.64 -7.74 -13.57
C VAL A 102 -27.18 -8.48 -12.31
N VAL A 103 -28.09 -9.15 -11.60
CA VAL A 103 -27.75 -9.95 -10.42
C VAL A 103 -26.82 -11.11 -10.78
N ILE A 104 -27.10 -11.83 -11.87
CA ILE A 104 -26.22 -12.92 -12.34
C ILE A 104 -24.82 -12.38 -12.67
N LEU A 105 -24.73 -11.26 -13.38
CA LEU A 105 -23.45 -10.64 -13.72
C LEU A 105 -22.68 -10.23 -12.46
N TYR A 106 -23.36 -9.65 -11.47
CA TYR A 106 -22.75 -9.32 -10.18
C TYR A 106 -22.26 -10.57 -9.42
N LEU A 107 -23.02 -11.67 -9.43
CA LEU A 107 -22.61 -12.93 -8.80
C LEU A 107 -21.37 -13.53 -9.48
N ILE A 108 -21.27 -13.42 -10.81
CA ILE A 108 -20.08 -13.81 -11.56
C ILE A 108 -18.88 -12.96 -11.13
N TYR A 109 -19.04 -11.63 -11.12
CA TYR A 109 -18.02 -10.70 -10.65
C TYR A 109 -17.56 -11.03 -9.21
N ALA A 110 -18.51 -11.24 -8.29
CA ALA A 110 -18.22 -11.56 -6.90
C ALA A 110 -17.47 -12.90 -6.77
N SER A 111 -17.81 -13.89 -7.60
CA SER A 111 -17.16 -15.20 -7.61
C SER A 111 -15.71 -15.11 -8.08
N PHE A 112 -15.43 -14.39 -9.18
CA PHE A 112 -14.07 -14.15 -9.66
C PHE A 112 -13.26 -13.34 -8.65
N SER A 113 -13.86 -12.30 -8.08
CA SER A 113 -13.24 -11.46 -7.05
C SER A 113 -12.83 -12.30 -5.83
N PHE A 114 -13.75 -13.14 -5.32
CA PHE A 114 -13.47 -14.02 -4.19
C PHE A 114 -12.40 -15.06 -4.51
N MET A 115 -12.46 -15.68 -5.70
CA MET A 115 -11.42 -16.60 -6.17
C MET A 115 -10.04 -15.92 -6.21
N GLY A 116 -9.97 -14.70 -6.73
CA GLY A 116 -8.75 -13.90 -6.74
C GLY A 116 -8.23 -13.56 -5.35
N CYS A 117 -9.12 -13.19 -4.42
CA CYS A 117 -8.74 -12.91 -3.03
C CYS A 117 -8.15 -14.14 -2.32
N LEU A 118 -8.59 -15.36 -2.65
CA LEU A 118 -8.01 -16.58 -2.09
C LEU A 118 -6.60 -16.89 -2.65
N GLN A 119 -6.22 -16.30 -3.77
CA GLN A 119 -4.95 -16.52 -4.47
C GLN A 119 -3.95 -15.36 -4.27
N ILE A 120 -4.19 -14.50 -3.28
CA ILE A 120 -3.24 -13.43 -2.94
C ILE A 120 -1.88 -14.06 -2.61
N SER A 121 -0.86 -13.66 -3.36
CA SER A 121 0.52 -14.07 -3.15
C SER A 121 1.41 -12.85 -2.90
N ASP A 122 2.47 -13.05 -2.10
CA ASP A 122 3.41 -12.01 -1.72
C ASP A 122 4.30 -11.62 -2.92
N GLY A 123 3.83 -10.66 -3.71
CA GLY A 123 4.45 -10.26 -4.98
C GLY A 123 5.52 -9.15 -4.88
N SER A 124 5.94 -8.73 -3.69
CA SER A 124 6.80 -7.55 -3.51
C SER A 124 8.26 -7.79 -3.90
N ASN A 125 8.58 -7.75 -5.20
CA ASN A 125 9.98 -7.74 -5.63
C ASN A 125 10.58 -6.34 -5.49
N ILE A 126 11.66 -6.19 -4.71
CA ILE A 126 12.40 -4.92 -4.58
C ILE A 126 12.85 -4.41 -5.96
N VAL A 127 13.08 -5.31 -6.92
CA VAL A 127 13.43 -4.97 -8.30
C VAL A 127 12.32 -4.17 -9.00
N ASN A 128 11.05 -4.35 -8.63
CA ASN A 128 9.92 -3.61 -9.24
C ASN A 128 9.88 -2.13 -8.83
N LEU A 129 10.62 -1.73 -7.79
CA LEU A 129 10.75 -0.33 -7.37
C LEU A 129 11.78 0.43 -8.21
N LEU A 130 12.64 -0.30 -8.92
CA LEU A 130 13.66 0.29 -9.76
C LEU A 130 13.07 0.64 -11.12
N ALA A 131 13.58 1.70 -11.74
CA ALA A 131 13.20 2.03 -13.11
C ALA A 131 13.49 0.85 -14.04
N SER A 132 12.50 0.50 -14.88
CA SER A 132 12.46 -0.72 -15.69
C SER A 132 13.70 -0.93 -16.56
N ASN A 133 14.29 0.17 -17.06
CA ASN A 133 15.46 0.17 -17.93
C ASN A 133 16.77 0.56 -17.21
N SER A 134 16.85 0.37 -15.89
CA SER A 134 18.06 0.72 -15.13
C SER A 134 19.10 -0.42 -15.14
N PRO A 135 20.41 -0.10 -15.16
CA PRO A 135 21.48 -1.08 -14.98
C PRO A 135 21.34 -1.90 -13.68
N SER A 136 20.75 -1.29 -12.64
CA SER A 136 20.47 -1.94 -11.35
C SER A 136 19.52 -3.11 -11.47
N VAL A 137 18.49 -3.04 -12.33
CA VAL A 137 17.58 -4.16 -12.61
C VAL A 137 18.34 -5.31 -13.28
N SER A 138 19.16 -5.01 -14.29
CA SER A 138 19.98 -6.02 -14.97
C SER A 138 20.96 -6.71 -14.02
N TYR A 139 21.62 -5.93 -13.16
CA TYR A 139 22.50 -6.45 -12.11
C TYR A 139 21.72 -7.35 -11.13
N ALA A 140 20.58 -6.90 -10.60
CA ALA A 140 19.79 -7.66 -9.65
C ALA A 140 19.28 -9.00 -10.23
N LEU A 141 18.78 -8.98 -11.47
CA LEU A 141 18.33 -10.19 -12.17
C LEU A 141 19.48 -11.15 -12.44
N THR A 142 20.65 -10.64 -12.85
CA THR A 142 21.85 -11.45 -13.08
C THR A 142 22.37 -12.06 -11.78
N GLN A 143 22.44 -11.26 -10.71
CA GLN A 143 22.81 -11.72 -9.37
C GLN A 143 21.87 -12.83 -8.89
N GLN A 144 20.55 -12.62 -9.04
CA GLN A 144 19.56 -13.62 -8.69
C GLN A 144 19.65 -14.87 -9.56
N LYS A 145 20.00 -14.77 -10.85
CA LYS A 145 20.10 -15.92 -11.75
C LYS A 145 21.32 -16.79 -11.46
N TYR A 146 22.48 -16.18 -11.25
CA TYR A 146 23.75 -16.90 -11.17
C TYR A 146 24.29 -17.09 -9.74
N PHE A 147 23.90 -16.25 -8.78
CA PHE A 147 24.49 -16.24 -7.43
C PHE A 147 23.46 -16.48 -6.31
N SER A 148 22.39 -17.22 -6.61
CA SER A 148 21.29 -17.48 -5.68
C SER A 148 21.40 -18.74 -4.83
N ASN A 149 22.50 -19.48 -4.95
CA ASN A 149 22.68 -20.76 -4.24
C ASN A 149 23.05 -20.58 -2.76
N TYR A 150 23.24 -19.33 -2.34
CA TYR A 150 23.60 -18.94 -0.99
C TYR A 150 22.72 -17.79 -0.52
N SER A 151 22.44 -17.78 0.78
CA SER A 151 21.81 -16.64 1.44
C SER A 151 22.75 -15.43 1.42
N PRO A 152 22.22 -14.21 1.63
CA PRO A 152 23.04 -13.09 2.07
C PRO A 152 23.87 -13.48 3.29
N VAL A 153 25.04 -12.86 3.45
CA VAL A 153 25.94 -13.11 4.58
C VAL A 153 25.29 -12.60 5.87
N ILE A 154 24.96 -13.51 6.79
CA ILE A 154 24.28 -13.17 8.03
C ILE A 154 25.33 -12.97 9.11
N GLY A 155 25.38 -11.76 9.70
CA GLY A 155 26.21 -11.51 10.87
C GLY A 155 25.51 -12.01 12.13
N PHE A 156 26.16 -12.91 12.86
CA PHE A 156 25.75 -13.37 14.18
C PHE A 156 26.55 -12.58 15.21
N TYR A 157 25.88 -11.67 15.91
CA TYR A 157 26.47 -10.77 16.88
C TYR A 157 26.18 -11.29 18.28
N ILE A 158 27.19 -11.84 18.93
CA ILE A 158 27.13 -12.25 20.34
C ILE A 158 27.45 -11.00 21.16
N TYR A 159 26.46 -10.53 21.91
CA TYR A 159 26.54 -9.26 22.64
C TYR A 159 26.71 -9.43 24.16
N GLU A 160 26.83 -10.68 24.62
CA GLU A 160 27.16 -11.01 26.01
C GLU A 160 28.54 -11.64 26.10
N PRO A 161 29.27 -11.40 27.21
CA PRO A 161 30.57 -12.02 27.43
C PRO A 161 30.40 -13.54 27.54
N LEU A 162 31.18 -14.28 26.76
CA LEU A 162 31.20 -15.74 26.76
C LEU A 162 32.59 -16.27 27.07
N GLU A 163 32.63 -17.40 27.77
CA GLU A 163 33.86 -18.12 28.06
C GLU A 163 34.22 -19.05 26.89
N TYR A 164 34.82 -18.50 25.83
CA TYR A 164 35.16 -19.25 24.61
C TYR A 164 36.16 -20.41 24.85
N TRP A 165 36.90 -20.38 25.95
CA TRP A 165 37.81 -21.46 26.37
C TRP A 165 37.07 -22.69 26.95
N ASN A 166 35.79 -22.56 27.32
CA ASN A 166 34.98 -23.65 27.85
C ASN A 166 34.44 -24.55 26.73
N SER A 167 34.55 -25.88 26.89
CA SER A 167 34.13 -26.86 25.88
C SER A 167 32.61 -26.86 25.65
N THR A 168 31.80 -26.58 26.67
CA THR A 168 30.33 -26.53 26.55
C THR A 168 29.88 -25.37 25.66
N VAL A 169 30.48 -24.19 25.84
CA VAL A 169 30.25 -23.00 25.00
C VAL A 169 30.66 -23.29 23.56
N GLN A 170 31.80 -23.95 23.35
CA GLN A 170 32.27 -24.36 22.02
C GLN A 170 31.30 -25.31 21.33
N GLU A 171 30.73 -26.27 22.06
CA GLU A 171 29.74 -27.21 21.52
C GLU A 171 28.42 -26.52 21.17
N HIS A 172 27.93 -25.62 22.03
CA HIS A 172 26.72 -24.83 21.75
C HIS A 172 26.89 -23.96 20.49
N LEU A 173 28.05 -23.31 20.31
CA LEU A 173 28.35 -22.52 19.12
C LEU A 173 28.45 -23.38 17.84
N LYS A 174 28.97 -24.61 17.95
CA LYS A 174 28.97 -25.57 16.84
C LYS A 174 27.57 -26.01 16.45
N THR A 175 26.71 -26.30 17.42
CA THR A 175 25.31 -26.67 17.19
C THR A 175 24.53 -25.52 16.55
N LEU A 176 24.73 -24.29 17.02
CA LEU A 176 24.07 -23.10 16.47
C LEU A 176 24.49 -22.81 15.02
N SER A 177 25.75 -23.07 14.69
CA SER A 177 26.30 -22.85 13.36
C SER A 177 26.18 -24.07 12.43
N HIS A 178 25.52 -25.14 12.88
CA HIS A 178 25.33 -26.36 12.11
C HIS A 178 24.49 -26.10 10.85
N GLY A 179 24.96 -26.61 9.71
CA GLY A 179 24.29 -26.44 8.40
C GLY A 179 24.60 -25.12 7.68
N PHE A 180 25.34 -24.20 8.32
CA PHE A 180 25.83 -22.97 7.69
C PHE A 180 27.28 -23.12 7.22
N ASN A 181 27.62 -22.42 6.14
CA ASN A 181 29.00 -22.10 5.81
C ASN A 181 29.46 -20.96 6.72
N LYS A 182 30.62 -21.14 7.36
CA LYS A 182 31.04 -20.30 8.48
C LYS A 182 32.30 -19.52 8.13
N ILE A 183 32.26 -18.23 8.38
CA ILE A 183 33.44 -17.37 8.46
C ILE A 183 33.50 -16.92 9.91
N SER A 184 34.25 -17.68 10.71
CA SER A 184 34.33 -17.52 12.16
C SER A 184 35.80 -17.39 12.59
N TRP A 185 36.11 -16.37 13.37
CA TRP A 185 37.42 -16.19 13.98
C TRP A 185 37.79 -17.37 14.88
N MET A 186 36.79 -17.96 15.54
CA MET A 186 36.95 -19.03 16.53
C MET A 186 37.39 -20.35 15.87
N ASP A 187 36.75 -20.75 14.77
CA ASP A 187 37.13 -21.96 14.03
C ASP A 187 38.56 -21.83 13.47
N ASN A 188 38.91 -20.65 12.94
CA ASN A 188 40.26 -20.36 12.45
C ASN A 188 41.29 -20.32 13.59
N PHE A 189 40.92 -19.78 14.75
CA PHE A 189 41.78 -19.77 15.93
C PHE A 189 42.10 -21.17 16.44
N PHE A 190 41.11 -22.06 16.54
CA PHE A 190 41.36 -23.45 16.92
C PHE A 190 42.14 -24.23 15.86
N HIS A 191 41.95 -23.93 14.58
CA HIS A 191 42.80 -24.47 13.53
C HIS A 191 44.25 -24.01 13.70
N TYR A 192 44.47 -22.71 13.93
CA TYR A 192 45.79 -22.15 14.22
C TYR A 192 46.46 -22.81 15.44
N LEU A 193 45.72 -22.97 16.54
CA LEU A 193 46.22 -23.66 17.74
C LEU A 193 46.69 -25.10 17.45
N ARG A 194 45.96 -25.84 16.59
CA ARG A 194 46.36 -27.18 16.16
C ARG A 194 47.62 -27.17 15.30
N VAL A 195 47.75 -26.21 14.39
CA VAL A 195 48.93 -26.08 13.52
C VAL A 195 50.18 -25.72 14.33
N VAL A 196 50.04 -24.82 15.30
CA VAL A 196 51.14 -24.39 16.19
C VAL A 196 51.37 -25.39 17.34
N ASN A 197 50.48 -26.38 17.50
CA ASN A 197 50.53 -27.43 18.52
C ASN A 197 50.55 -26.89 19.96
N VAL A 198 49.70 -25.89 20.25
CA VAL A 198 49.56 -25.26 21.58
C VAL A 198 48.13 -25.43 22.09
N SER A 199 47.96 -25.84 23.35
CA SER A 199 46.65 -25.89 24.02
C SER A 199 46.39 -24.63 24.83
N ALA A 200 45.25 -23.98 24.58
CA ALA A 200 44.78 -22.82 25.32
C ALA A 200 43.56 -23.20 26.19
N SER A 201 43.82 -23.88 27.31
CA SER A 201 42.76 -24.36 28.21
C SER A 201 42.35 -23.34 29.27
N THR A 202 43.22 -22.39 29.60
CA THR A 202 42.94 -21.32 30.57
C THR A 202 42.54 -20.03 29.86
N LYS A 203 41.76 -19.18 30.55
CA LYS A 203 41.39 -17.84 30.08
C LYS A 203 42.60 -17.00 29.69
N SER A 204 43.60 -16.92 30.55
CA SER A 204 44.80 -16.12 30.34
C SER A 204 45.57 -16.56 29.10
N ASP A 205 45.77 -17.88 28.94
CA ASP A 205 46.51 -18.42 27.80
C ASP A 205 45.74 -18.20 26.50
N PHE A 206 44.43 -18.44 26.52
CA PHE A 206 43.54 -18.21 25.38
C PHE A 206 43.63 -16.76 24.88
N ILE A 207 43.46 -15.79 25.78
CA ILE A 207 43.45 -14.37 25.43
C ILE A 207 44.85 -13.88 25.01
N ASN A 208 45.91 -14.34 25.69
CA ASN A 208 47.28 -13.96 25.35
C ASN A 208 47.69 -14.49 23.97
N ILE A 209 47.35 -15.73 23.63
CA ILE A 209 47.65 -16.29 22.30
C ILE A 209 46.78 -15.64 21.22
N LEU A 210 45.49 -15.43 21.51
CA LEU A 210 44.56 -14.78 20.59
C LEU A 210 45.03 -13.38 20.22
N LYS A 211 45.30 -12.53 21.21
CA LYS A 211 45.69 -11.12 21.00
C LYS A 211 47.17 -10.95 20.63
N GLY A 212 48.04 -11.75 21.23
CA GLY A 212 49.49 -11.63 21.10
C GLY A 212 50.06 -12.27 19.84
N SER A 213 49.44 -13.34 19.35
CA SER A 213 49.95 -14.12 18.22
C SER A 213 48.96 -14.19 17.07
N PHE A 214 47.75 -14.72 17.29
CA PHE A 214 46.78 -14.97 16.21
C PHE A 214 46.35 -13.68 15.50
N LEU A 215 45.81 -12.70 16.23
CA LEU A 215 45.33 -11.43 15.64
C LEU A 215 46.46 -10.54 15.10
N ARG A 216 47.72 -10.80 15.46
CA ARG A 216 48.88 -10.08 14.91
C ARG A 216 49.42 -10.70 13.62
N SER A 217 49.07 -11.96 13.34
CA SER A 217 49.47 -12.59 12.09
C SER A 217 48.71 -11.94 10.92
N PRO A 218 49.38 -11.69 9.78
CA PRO A 218 48.77 -10.99 8.65
C PRO A 218 47.59 -11.77 8.04
N GLU A 219 47.58 -13.09 8.16
CA GLU A 219 46.53 -13.97 7.66
C GLU A 219 45.21 -13.81 8.44
N TYR A 220 45.28 -13.57 9.75
CA TYR A 220 44.12 -13.51 10.64
C TYR A 220 43.80 -12.10 11.16
N GLN A 221 44.56 -11.08 10.73
CA GLN A 221 44.40 -9.70 11.19
C GLN A 221 42.99 -9.15 10.96
N HIS A 222 42.30 -9.59 9.90
CA HIS A 222 40.93 -9.17 9.57
C HIS A 222 39.90 -9.53 10.66
N PHE A 223 40.17 -10.53 11.51
CA PHE A 223 39.32 -10.88 12.65
C PHE A 223 39.45 -9.93 13.84
N THR A 224 40.39 -8.98 13.83
CA THR A 224 40.57 -8.02 14.93
C THR A 224 39.32 -7.19 15.16
N GLU A 225 38.63 -6.80 14.08
CA GLU A 225 37.38 -6.04 14.13
C GLU A 225 36.16 -6.91 14.48
N ASP A 226 36.33 -8.24 14.56
CA ASP A 226 35.26 -9.17 14.88
C ASP A 226 35.15 -9.45 16.39
N ILE A 227 36.13 -8.99 17.19
CA ILE A 227 36.22 -9.29 18.63
C ILE A 227 36.44 -7.99 19.41
N ILE A 228 35.55 -7.71 20.37
CA ILE A 228 35.67 -6.54 21.24
C ILE A 228 36.26 -6.98 22.58
N PHE A 229 37.49 -6.52 22.83
CA PHE A 229 38.18 -6.72 24.09
C PHE A 229 37.97 -5.54 25.03
N THR A 230 37.81 -5.82 26.32
CA THR A 230 37.85 -4.81 27.38
C THR A 230 38.86 -5.23 28.44
N LYS A 231 39.60 -4.26 28.95
CA LYS A 231 40.56 -4.48 30.03
C LYS A 231 39.86 -4.30 31.37
N ASN A 232 39.84 -5.34 32.20
CA ASN A 232 39.39 -5.23 33.56
C ASN A 232 40.46 -4.50 34.39
N ARG A 233 40.07 -3.37 35.01
CA ARG A 233 41.00 -2.50 35.74
C ARG A 233 41.46 -3.11 37.06
N GLU A 234 40.71 -4.07 37.61
CA GLU A 234 41.00 -4.67 38.91
C GLU A 234 41.98 -5.84 38.80
N THR A 235 41.84 -6.66 37.74
CA THR A 235 42.65 -7.87 37.53
C THR A 235 43.75 -7.70 36.47
N ASP A 236 43.78 -6.56 35.78
CA ASP A 236 44.62 -6.27 34.60
C ASP A 236 44.43 -7.24 33.41
N GLU A 237 43.42 -8.11 33.47
CA GLU A 237 43.09 -9.09 32.44
C GLU A 237 42.22 -8.48 31.32
N TYR A 238 42.22 -9.12 30.16
CA TYR A 238 41.33 -8.78 29.06
C TYR A 238 40.16 -9.76 28.99
N ASP A 239 38.96 -9.21 28.87
CA ASP A 239 37.71 -9.94 28.67
C ASP A 239 37.16 -9.69 27.27
N ILE A 240 36.48 -10.69 26.70
CA ILE A 240 35.75 -10.56 25.43
C ILE A 240 34.31 -10.20 25.77
N ILE A 241 33.90 -8.97 25.48
CA ILE A 241 32.54 -8.49 25.78
C ILE A 241 31.57 -8.88 24.68
N ALA A 242 32.02 -8.78 23.44
CA ALA A 242 31.20 -9.09 22.28
C ALA A 242 32.08 -9.68 21.18
N SER A 243 31.48 -10.53 20.36
CA SER A 243 32.12 -11.00 19.14
C SER A 243 31.09 -11.18 18.04
N ARG A 244 31.55 -11.19 16.81
CA ARG A 244 30.71 -11.52 15.65
C ARG A 244 31.30 -12.68 14.86
N MET A 245 30.41 -13.41 14.19
CA MET A 245 30.77 -14.39 13.18
C MET A 245 29.82 -14.26 11.99
N TYR A 246 30.28 -14.59 10.80
CA TYR A 246 29.46 -14.56 9.61
C TYR A 246 29.05 -15.97 9.20
N LEU A 247 27.74 -16.17 9.05
CA LEU A 247 27.16 -17.44 8.64
C LEU A 247 26.41 -17.26 7.32
N VAL A 248 26.56 -18.23 6.43
CA VAL A 248 25.93 -18.25 5.11
C VAL A 248 25.16 -19.56 4.96
N ALA A 249 23.84 -19.49 4.79
CA ALA A 249 23.04 -20.67 4.53
C ALA A 249 23.11 -21.04 3.05
N ARG A 250 23.06 -22.34 2.76
CA ARG A 250 22.88 -22.83 1.39
C ARG A 250 21.39 -22.85 1.09
N THR A 251 20.98 -22.19 0.02
CA THR A 251 19.58 -22.08 -0.41
C THR A 251 19.31 -22.98 -1.61
N THR A 252 18.10 -23.51 -1.71
CA THR A 252 17.60 -24.20 -2.91
C THR A 252 16.95 -23.19 -3.87
N GLU A 253 16.47 -23.65 -5.03
CA GLU A 253 16.02 -22.78 -6.13
C GLU A 253 14.83 -21.85 -5.77
N LYS A 254 14.19 -21.99 -4.59
CA LYS A 254 13.14 -21.07 -4.10
C LYS A 254 13.74 -19.97 -3.20
N LYS A 255 14.23 -18.92 -3.87
CA LYS A 255 15.25 -17.98 -3.38
C LYS A 255 14.86 -17.01 -2.26
N ARG A 256 13.57 -16.76 -2.00
CA ARG A 256 13.12 -15.72 -1.04
C ARG A 256 12.34 -16.28 0.13
N GLU A 257 11.35 -17.12 -0.14
CA GLU A 257 10.54 -17.79 0.89
C GLU A 257 11.44 -18.56 1.85
N GLU A 258 12.46 -19.24 1.35
CA GLU A 258 13.44 -19.96 2.18
C GLU A 258 14.26 -19.02 3.08
N VAL A 259 14.59 -17.81 2.61
CA VAL A 259 15.33 -16.82 3.41
C VAL A 259 14.43 -16.22 4.48
N VAL A 260 13.15 -15.97 4.16
CA VAL A 260 12.14 -15.53 5.15
C VAL A 260 11.90 -16.64 6.18
N GLU A 261 11.74 -17.88 5.75
CA GLU A 261 11.58 -19.03 6.64
C GLU A 261 12.81 -19.24 7.54
N LEU A 262 14.01 -19.08 6.99
CA LEU A 262 15.26 -19.09 7.76
C LEU A 262 15.25 -18.00 8.84
N LEU A 263 14.83 -16.78 8.50
CA LEU A 263 14.70 -15.69 9.46
C LEU A 263 13.69 -16.02 10.57
N GLU A 264 12.51 -16.53 10.21
CA GLU A 264 11.49 -16.95 11.17
C GLU A 264 11.99 -18.06 12.10
N LYS A 265 12.85 -18.97 11.61
CA LYS A 265 13.49 -19.99 12.45
C LYS A 265 14.60 -19.44 13.34
N LEU A 266 15.34 -18.42 12.89
CA LEU A 266 16.43 -17.81 13.66
C LEU A 266 15.91 -16.90 14.80
N ARG A 267 14.78 -16.21 14.62
CA ARG A 267 14.18 -15.34 15.64
C ARG A 267 13.94 -16.00 17.01
N PRO A 268 13.28 -17.18 17.11
CA PRO A 268 13.11 -17.84 18.41
C PRO A 268 14.44 -18.31 19.00
N LEU A 269 15.40 -18.70 18.16
CA LEU A 269 16.74 -19.09 18.60
C LEU A 269 17.50 -17.92 19.22
N MET A 270 17.30 -16.69 18.74
CA MET A 270 17.89 -15.48 19.33
C MET A 270 17.37 -15.19 20.75
N LEU A 271 16.17 -15.67 21.10
CA LEU A 271 15.51 -15.38 22.39
C LEU A 271 15.67 -16.50 23.42
N ILE A 272 15.61 -17.76 22.98
CA ILE A 272 15.51 -18.92 23.87
C ILE A 272 16.87 -19.55 24.16
N ASN A 273 17.87 -19.30 23.32
CA ASN A 273 19.14 -19.99 23.44
C ASN A 273 19.97 -19.50 24.64
N SER A 274 20.78 -20.42 25.19
CA SER A 274 21.72 -20.12 26.29
C SER A 274 22.72 -19.03 25.92
N ILE A 275 23.07 -18.93 24.64
CA ILE A 275 23.90 -17.88 24.09
C ILE A 275 22.99 -16.79 23.52
N LYS A 276 23.11 -15.58 24.04
CA LYS A 276 22.37 -14.43 23.51
C LYS A 276 23.10 -13.83 22.32
N PHE A 277 22.44 -13.84 21.17
CA PHE A 277 22.97 -13.31 19.93
C PHE A 277 21.89 -12.61 19.11
N ILE A 278 22.33 -11.78 18.16
CA ILE A 278 21.48 -11.14 17.16
C ILE A 278 21.95 -11.58 15.78
N ALA A 279 21.05 -12.14 14.98
CA ALA A 279 21.31 -12.39 13.56
C ALA A 279 20.89 -11.17 12.74
N PHE A 280 21.81 -10.57 11.99
CA PHE A 280 21.55 -9.35 11.24
C PHE A 280 22.25 -9.33 9.87
N ASN A 281 21.50 -8.88 8.87
CA ASN A 281 21.99 -8.48 7.56
C ASN A 281 21.23 -7.20 7.16
N PRO A 282 21.87 -6.20 6.51
CA PRO A 282 21.19 -4.98 6.08
C PRO A 282 19.94 -5.21 5.21
N THR A 283 19.91 -6.29 4.44
CA THR A 283 18.77 -6.69 3.60
C THR A 283 17.55 -7.08 4.43
N PHE A 284 17.73 -7.56 5.67
CA PHE A 284 16.63 -8.00 6.53
C PHE A 284 15.70 -6.85 6.91
N VAL A 285 16.22 -5.63 7.06
CA VAL A 285 15.39 -4.44 7.33
C VAL A 285 14.35 -4.22 6.23
N PHE A 286 14.74 -4.46 4.97
CA PHE A 286 13.82 -4.40 3.84
C PHE A 286 12.90 -5.62 3.83
N MET A 287 13.44 -6.83 3.97
CA MET A 287 12.65 -8.07 3.94
C MET A 287 11.58 -8.11 5.03
N ASP A 288 11.88 -7.71 6.27
CA ASP A 288 10.94 -7.68 7.39
C ASP A 288 9.79 -6.69 7.12
N ARG A 289 10.10 -5.53 6.54
CA ARG A 289 9.10 -4.54 6.14
C ARG A 289 8.18 -5.08 5.04
N TYR A 290 8.73 -5.79 4.05
CA TYR A 290 7.95 -6.37 2.95
C TYR A 290 7.17 -7.63 3.34
N SER A 291 7.71 -8.47 4.22
CA SER A 291 7.02 -9.65 4.78
C SER A 291 5.84 -9.23 5.66
N SER A 292 5.98 -8.15 6.43
CA SER A 292 4.87 -7.56 7.20
C SER A 292 3.88 -6.76 6.32
N SER A 293 4.21 -6.53 5.04
CA SER A 293 3.48 -5.64 4.14
C SER A 293 2.19 -6.22 3.58
N VAL A 294 1.81 -7.47 3.85
CA VAL A 294 0.50 -8.00 3.39
C VAL A 294 -0.55 -7.97 4.50
N ILE A 295 -0.14 -8.26 5.74
CA ILE A 295 -1.05 -8.20 6.90
C ILE A 295 -1.39 -6.75 7.25
N SER A 296 -0.40 -5.85 7.27
CA SER A 296 -0.63 -4.46 7.67
C SER A 296 -1.64 -3.72 6.77
N PRO A 297 -1.61 -3.85 5.43
CA PRO A 297 -2.56 -3.16 4.56
C PRO A 297 -3.98 -3.69 4.64
N ILE A 298 -4.16 -5.01 4.70
CA ILE A 298 -5.48 -5.63 4.86
C ILE A 298 -6.11 -5.14 6.17
N LEU A 299 -5.33 -5.10 7.25
CA LEU A 299 -5.77 -4.55 8.52
C LEU A 299 -6.08 -3.05 8.39
N THR A 300 -5.23 -2.24 7.75
CA THR A 300 -5.51 -0.81 7.58
C THR A 300 -6.71 -0.51 6.68
N SER A 301 -6.94 -1.31 5.63
CA SER A 301 -8.15 -1.22 4.81
C SER A 301 -9.37 -1.60 5.64
N GLY A 302 -9.29 -2.69 6.42
CA GLY A 302 -10.33 -3.06 7.38
C GLY A 302 -10.62 -1.97 8.43
N PHE A 303 -9.58 -1.35 9.00
CA PHE A 303 -9.73 -0.20 9.91
C PHE A 303 -10.33 1.01 9.19
N SER A 304 -10.00 1.25 7.93
CA SER A 304 -10.56 2.35 7.13
C SER A 304 -12.04 2.12 6.87
N VAL A 305 -12.44 0.91 6.47
CA VAL A 305 -13.85 0.52 6.32
C VAL A 305 -14.61 0.63 7.65
N LEU A 306 -14.02 0.19 8.75
CA LEU A 306 -14.62 0.33 10.09
C LEU A 306 -14.78 1.80 10.50
N THR A 307 -13.78 2.63 10.20
CA THR A 307 -13.83 4.06 10.50
C THR A 307 -14.89 4.76 9.66
N ILE A 308 -14.99 4.42 8.37
CA ILE A 308 -16.07 4.86 7.49
C ILE A 308 -17.41 4.43 8.08
N LEU A 309 -17.59 3.16 8.46
CA LEU A 309 -18.82 2.65 9.08
C LEU A 309 -19.26 3.48 10.30
N ILE A 310 -18.31 3.82 11.17
CA ILE A 310 -18.58 4.63 12.37
C ILE A 310 -18.99 6.05 11.96
N LEU A 311 -18.26 6.69 11.05
CA LEU A 311 -18.52 8.06 10.63
C LEU A 311 -19.83 8.18 9.85
N THR A 312 -20.10 7.27 8.92
CA THR A 312 -21.34 7.23 8.14
C THR A 312 -22.54 6.82 8.97
N PHE A 313 -22.37 6.05 10.05
CA PHE A 313 -23.45 5.76 11.00
C PHE A 313 -24.00 7.04 11.65
N PHE A 314 -23.15 8.01 11.95
CA PHE A 314 -23.59 9.31 12.49
C PHE A 314 -24.14 10.25 11.41
N LEU A 315 -23.66 10.15 10.17
CA LEU A 315 -24.08 11.03 9.06
C LEU A 315 -25.37 10.56 8.35
N VAL A 316 -25.53 9.26 8.15
CA VAL A 316 -26.66 8.67 7.42
C VAL A 316 -27.78 8.41 8.41
N ILE A 317 -28.85 9.20 8.30
CA ILE A 317 -30.06 9.17 9.15
C ILE A 317 -30.71 7.77 9.24
N ASN A 318 -30.37 6.83 8.35
CA ASN A 318 -30.93 5.48 8.30
C ASN A 318 -29.86 4.36 8.39
N PRO A 319 -29.91 3.46 9.41
CA PRO A 319 -28.93 2.40 9.59
C PRO A 319 -28.92 1.35 8.48
N LEU A 320 -30.07 1.10 7.82
CA LEU A 320 -30.15 0.15 6.69
C LEU A 320 -29.43 0.68 5.45
N GLY A 321 -29.52 1.98 5.19
CA GLY A 321 -28.76 2.62 4.13
C GLY A 321 -27.26 2.45 4.38
N ASN A 322 -26.80 2.73 5.59
CA ASN A 322 -25.38 2.59 5.91
C ASN A 322 -24.87 1.14 5.70
N PHE A 323 -25.64 0.13 6.11
CA PHE A 323 -25.28 -1.27 5.87
C PHE A 323 -25.06 -1.60 4.39
N TRP A 324 -25.98 -1.16 3.51
CA TRP A 324 -25.85 -1.37 2.07
C TRP A 324 -24.68 -0.59 1.47
N LEU A 325 -24.40 0.62 1.94
CA LEU A 325 -23.24 1.41 1.52
C LEU A 325 -21.94 0.63 1.79
N ILE A 326 -21.78 0.14 3.02
CA ILE A 326 -20.59 -0.62 3.43
C ILE A 326 -20.45 -1.88 2.60
N LEU A 327 -21.54 -2.61 2.37
CA LEU A 327 -21.52 -3.82 1.55
C LEU A 327 -21.08 -3.51 0.11
N THR A 328 -21.58 -2.43 -0.50
CA THR A 328 -21.21 -2.03 -1.86
C THR A 328 -19.74 -1.62 -1.95
N VAL A 329 -19.26 -0.79 -1.03
CA VAL A 329 -17.87 -0.30 -1.01
C VAL A 329 -16.90 -1.45 -0.75
N THR A 330 -17.24 -2.35 0.18
CA THR A 330 -16.45 -3.56 0.45
C THR A 330 -16.42 -4.48 -0.76
N SER A 331 -17.52 -4.61 -1.51
CA SER A 331 -17.58 -5.41 -2.73
C SER A 331 -16.70 -4.84 -3.86
N VAL A 332 -16.63 -3.51 -3.98
CA VAL A 332 -15.71 -2.84 -4.91
C VAL A 332 -14.25 -3.09 -4.50
N GLU A 333 -13.91 -2.91 -3.22
CA GLU A 333 -12.57 -3.19 -2.71
C GLU A 333 -12.14 -4.65 -2.95
N LEU A 334 -13.00 -5.61 -2.62
CA LEU A 334 -12.72 -7.03 -2.81
C LEU A 334 -12.57 -7.39 -4.28
N GLY A 335 -13.31 -6.74 -5.19
CA GLY A 335 -13.17 -7.04 -6.61
C GLY A 335 -11.99 -6.37 -7.27
N VAL A 336 -11.60 -5.16 -6.86
CA VAL A 336 -10.31 -4.61 -7.30
C VAL A 336 -9.16 -5.49 -6.78
N LEU A 337 -9.17 -5.86 -5.50
CA LEU A 337 -8.16 -6.76 -4.93
C LEU A 337 -8.12 -8.11 -5.67
N GLY A 338 -9.27 -8.75 -5.86
CA GLY A 338 -9.35 -10.06 -6.52
C GLY A 338 -9.02 -10.03 -8.01
N LEU A 339 -9.40 -8.98 -8.74
CA LEU A 339 -9.03 -8.85 -10.15
C LEU A 339 -7.54 -8.50 -10.30
N MET A 340 -6.97 -7.71 -9.39
CA MET A 340 -5.52 -7.43 -9.37
C MET A 340 -4.71 -8.72 -9.23
N THR A 341 -5.12 -9.63 -8.35
CA THR A 341 -4.42 -10.91 -8.18
C THR A 341 -4.59 -11.82 -9.39
N LEU A 342 -5.79 -11.89 -9.98
CA LEU A 342 -6.03 -12.65 -11.21
C LEU A 342 -5.25 -12.08 -12.42
N TRP A 343 -5.01 -10.77 -12.44
CA TRP A 343 -4.15 -10.11 -13.42
C TRP A 343 -2.66 -10.23 -13.10
N ASN A 344 -2.30 -10.99 -12.06
CA ASN A 344 -0.91 -11.20 -11.62
C ASN A 344 -0.19 -9.89 -11.24
N VAL A 345 -0.95 -8.93 -10.68
CA VAL A 345 -0.39 -7.73 -10.06
C VAL A 345 -0.05 -8.06 -8.61
N GLY A 346 1.23 -8.00 -8.27
CA GLY A 346 1.72 -8.30 -6.93
C GLY A 346 1.30 -7.23 -5.92
N MET A 347 0.98 -7.66 -4.70
CA MET A 347 0.68 -6.74 -3.59
C MET A 347 1.95 -6.02 -3.13
N ASP A 348 2.06 -4.75 -3.51
CA ASP A 348 3.15 -3.86 -3.14
C ASP A 348 2.63 -2.54 -2.51
N SER A 349 3.55 -1.71 -2.02
CA SER A 349 3.21 -0.42 -1.40
C SER A 349 2.40 0.50 -2.31
N ILE A 350 2.58 0.42 -3.63
CA ILE A 350 1.84 1.24 -4.61
C ILE A 350 0.43 0.70 -4.81
N SER A 351 0.26 -0.62 -4.93
CA SER A 351 -1.06 -1.28 -5.01
C SER A 351 -1.93 -0.94 -3.80
N ILE A 352 -1.33 -0.86 -2.62
CA ILE A 352 -2.03 -0.47 -1.38
C ILE A 352 -2.54 0.98 -1.47
N LEU A 353 -1.75 1.90 -2.04
CA LEU A 353 -2.20 3.27 -2.28
C LEU A 353 -3.35 3.32 -3.29
N CYS A 354 -3.30 2.49 -4.33
CA CYS A 354 -4.39 2.35 -5.31
C CYS A 354 -5.67 1.80 -4.66
N LEU A 355 -5.58 0.84 -3.74
CA LEU A 355 -6.73 0.36 -2.97
C LEU A 355 -7.31 1.47 -2.09
N ILE A 356 -6.48 2.22 -1.36
CA ILE A 356 -6.96 3.37 -0.57
C ILE A 356 -7.64 4.42 -1.47
N TYR A 357 -7.10 4.68 -2.66
CA TYR A 357 -7.72 5.59 -3.62
C TYR A 357 -9.07 5.05 -4.13
N THR A 358 -9.14 3.75 -4.45
CA THR A 358 -10.36 3.07 -4.88
C THR A 358 -11.45 3.15 -3.81
N LEU A 359 -11.09 2.99 -2.53
CA LEU A 359 -12.02 3.10 -1.41
C LEU A 359 -12.69 4.48 -1.38
N ASN A 360 -11.88 5.55 -1.52
CA ASN A 360 -12.39 6.91 -1.55
C ASN A 360 -13.28 7.14 -2.78
N PHE A 361 -12.82 6.70 -3.95
CA PHE A 361 -13.58 6.81 -5.20
C PHE A 361 -14.95 6.09 -5.12
N ALA A 362 -14.99 4.88 -4.56
CA ALA A 362 -16.22 4.14 -4.35
C ALA A 362 -17.18 4.87 -3.40
N MET A 363 -16.66 5.44 -2.32
CA MET A 363 -17.44 6.22 -1.35
C MET A 363 -18.07 7.47 -1.98
N ASP A 364 -17.30 8.24 -2.75
CA ASP A 364 -17.74 9.49 -3.37
C ASP A 364 -18.89 9.26 -4.37
N HIS A 365 -18.91 8.11 -5.04
CA HIS A 365 -19.95 7.77 -6.01
C HIS A 365 -21.15 7.02 -5.42
N CYS A 366 -20.94 6.13 -4.45
CA CYS A 366 -22.03 5.32 -3.87
C CYS A 366 -22.84 6.08 -2.81
N ALA A 367 -22.19 6.92 -1.99
CA ALA A 367 -22.87 7.56 -0.86
C ALA A 367 -23.99 8.54 -1.27
N PRO A 368 -23.81 9.45 -2.25
CA PRO A 368 -24.88 10.36 -2.67
C PRO A 368 -26.07 9.65 -3.31
N HIS A 369 -25.82 8.61 -4.11
CA HIS A 369 -26.85 7.76 -4.71
C HIS A 369 -27.72 7.07 -3.66
N LEU A 370 -27.09 6.53 -2.61
CA LEU A 370 -27.83 5.85 -1.56
C LEU A 370 -28.55 6.85 -0.65
N TYR A 371 -27.95 8.01 -0.40
CA TYR A 371 -28.57 9.07 0.39
C TYR A 371 -29.86 9.58 -0.26
N THR A 372 -29.84 9.89 -1.55
CA THR A 372 -31.04 10.31 -2.29
C THR A 372 -32.08 9.21 -2.38
N PHE A 373 -31.67 7.96 -2.60
CA PHE A 373 -32.59 6.83 -2.57
C PHE A 373 -33.29 6.64 -1.21
N VAL A 374 -32.57 6.85 -0.11
CA VAL A 374 -33.11 6.72 1.26
C VAL A 374 -34.02 7.90 1.62
N LEU A 375 -33.70 9.11 1.17
CA LEU A 375 -34.52 10.31 1.41
C LEU A 375 -35.73 10.41 0.48
N ALA A 376 -35.72 9.77 -0.68
CA ALA A 376 -36.82 9.82 -1.63
C ALA A 376 -38.11 9.26 -1.02
N THR A 377 -39.11 10.11 -0.87
CA THR A 377 -40.45 9.77 -0.33
C THR A 377 -41.44 9.36 -1.42
N GLU A 378 -40.97 8.67 -2.46
CA GLU A 378 -41.82 8.26 -3.59
C GLU A 378 -42.66 7.02 -3.27
N HIS A 379 -43.78 6.87 -3.99
CA HIS A 379 -44.73 5.77 -3.76
C HIS A 379 -44.18 4.38 -4.12
N THR A 380 -43.25 4.28 -5.08
CA THR A 380 -42.64 3.01 -5.49
C THR A 380 -41.12 3.04 -5.42
N ARG A 381 -40.51 1.92 -5.01
CA ARG A 381 -39.04 1.79 -4.96
C ARG A 381 -38.37 1.99 -6.31
N THR A 382 -39.06 1.63 -7.39
CA THR A 382 -38.58 1.88 -8.75
C THR A 382 -38.46 3.38 -9.03
N GLN A 383 -39.43 4.19 -8.61
CA GLN A 383 -39.37 5.65 -8.75
C GLN A 383 -38.25 6.26 -7.90
N CYS A 384 -38.03 5.77 -6.67
CA CYS A 384 -36.87 6.19 -5.86
C CYS A 384 -35.54 5.96 -6.60
N ILE A 385 -35.39 4.82 -7.30
CA ILE A 385 -34.19 4.52 -8.09
C ILE A 385 -34.08 5.50 -9.27
N LYS A 386 -35.18 5.80 -9.96
CA LYS A 386 -35.19 6.75 -11.09
C LYS A 386 -34.70 8.13 -10.64
N LEU A 387 -35.26 8.65 -9.55
CA LEU A 387 -34.88 9.95 -9.00
C LEU A 387 -33.40 10.02 -8.59
N ALA A 388 -32.91 9.02 -7.84
CA ALA A 388 -31.51 8.99 -7.43
C ALA A 388 -30.55 8.98 -8.62
N LEU A 389 -30.90 8.26 -9.69
CA LEU A 389 -30.09 8.14 -10.90
C LEU A 389 -30.17 9.39 -11.79
N GLU A 390 -31.31 10.06 -11.86
CA GLU A 390 -31.47 11.32 -12.57
C GLU A 390 -30.68 12.46 -11.91
N GLU A 391 -30.68 12.52 -10.58
CA GLU A 391 -30.04 13.60 -9.81
C GLU A 391 -28.52 13.45 -9.75
N HIS A 392 -28.02 12.24 -9.49
CA HIS A 392 -26.58 12.01 -9.27
C HIS A 392 -25.88 11.28 -10.43
N GLY A 393 -26.60 10.49 -11.22
CA GLY A 393 -26.00 9.67 -12.27
C GLY A 393 -25.36 10.48 -13.39
N ALA A 394 -25.95 11.63 -13.74
CA ALA A 394 -25.43 12.51 -14.79
C ALA A 394 -24.09 13.14 -14.39
N ALA A 395 -23.99 13.63 -13.16
CA ALA A 395 -22.77 14.21 -12.62
C ALA A 395 -21.63 13.17 -12.53
N ILE A 396 -21.94 11.93 -12.14
CA ILE A 396 -20.95 10.85 -12.05
C ILE A 396 -20.42 10.47 -13.44
N LEU A 397 -21.32 10.32 -14.42
CA LEU A 397 -20.91 10.02 -15.79
C LEU A 397 -20.09 11.16 -16.38
N GLN A 398 -20.46 12.41 -16.15
CA GLN A 398 -19.65 13.55 -16.56
C GLN A 398 -18.25 13.54 -15.93
N ASN A 399 -18.14 13.29 -14.62
CA ASN A 399 -16.86 13.25 -13.90
C ASN A 399 -15.93 12.09 -14.30
N THR A 400 -16.49 11.03 -14.86
CA THR A 400 -15.73 9.86 -15.34
C THR A 400 -15.39 9.95 -16.83
N SER A 401 -16.16 10.74 -17.60
CA SER A 401 -16.00 10.89 -19.06
C SER A 401 -15.12 12.09 -19.44
N CYS A 402 -15.13 13.15 -18.64
CA CYS A 402 -14.34 14.37 -18.81
C CYS A 402 -13.15 14.35 -17.85
#